data_AF-A0AAD8AF60-F1
#
_entry.id   AF-A0AAD8AF60-F1
#
_cell.length_a   1.000
_cell.length_b   1.000
_cell.length_c   1.000
_cell.angle_alpha   90.00
_cell.angle_beta   90.00
_cell.angle_gamma   90.00
#
_symmetry.space_group_name_H-M   'P 1'
#
loop_
_entity.id
_entity.type
_entity.pdbx_description
1 polymer ?
#
loop_
_entity_poly.entity_id
_entity_poly.type
_entity_poly.pdbx_seq_one_letter_code
_entity_poly.pdbx_strand_id
1 'polypeptide(L)' 'SYGHKQVDDLQLRSGTSFVESGGTLHAVSYYLIHPHYNDKSRDFDIAVVK' A
#
# COMPACT_ATOMS: atom_id res chain seq x y z
N SER A 1 -10.60 -5.32 -15.19
CA SER A 1 -10.97 -4.11 -14.43
C SER A 1 -9.95 -3.94 -13.33
N TYR A 2 -9.07 -2.94 -13.42
CA TYR A 2 -8.10 -2.63 -12.38
C TYR A 2 -8.85 -1.95 -11.22
N GLY A 3 -8.76 -2.51 -10.02
CA GLY A 3 -9.41 -1.95 -8.85
C GLY A 3 -8.70 -0.68 -8.39
N HIS A 4 -9.16 0.49 -8.85
CA HIS A 4 -8.77 1.78 -8.27
C HIS A 4 -9.61 2.02 -7.03
N LYS A 5 -9.01 1.95 -5.84
CA LYS A 5 -9.65 2.37 -4.61
C LYS A 5 -8.95 3.62 -4.11
N GLN A 6 -9.68 4.73 -4.06
CA GLN A 6 -9.23 5.90 -3.31
C GLN A 6 -9.27 5.56 -1.82
N VAL A 7 -8.30 6.04 -1.07
CA VAL A 7 -8.16 5.71 0.36
C VAL A 7 -7.84 6.98 1.12
N ASP A 8 -8.80 7.44 1.91
CA ASP A 8 -8.59 8.63 2.74
C ASP A 8 -7.81 8.31 4.04
N ASP A 9 -7.78 7.03 4.46
CA ASP A 9 -7.25 6.59 5.76
C ASP A 9 -5.89 5.87 5.71
N LEU A 10 -5.26 5.72 4.55
CA LEU A 10 -3.96 5.03 4.44
C LEU A 10 -2.79 6.01 4.41
N GLN A 11 -1.82 5.78 5.29
CA GLN A 11 -0.58 6.56 5.36
C GLN A 11 0.64 5.63 5.38
N LEU A 12 1.73 6.07 4.76
CA LEU A 12 3.03 5.39 4.78
C LEU A 12 4.02 6.16 5.63
N ARG A 13 4.64 5.50 6.62
CA ARG A 13 5.76 6.05 7.40
C ARG A 13 7.09 5.59 6.78
N SER A 14 7.96 6.54 6.44
CA SER A 14 9.29 6.25 5.88
C SER A 14 10.40 6.99 6.63
N GLY A 15 11.64 6.51 6.52
CA GLY A 15 12.82 7.20 7.09
C GLY A 15 13.02 6.98 8.59
N THR A 16 12.47 5.90 9.14
CA THR A 16 12.61 5.52 10.55
C THR A 16 12.48 4.00 10.69
N SER A 17 13.05 3.45 11.76
CA SER A 17 12.87 2.04 12.18
C SER A 17 11.86 1.89 13.32
N PHE A 18 11.30 2.99 13.83
CA PHE A 18 10.28 2.98 14.87
C PHE A 18 8.89 3.13 14.25
N VAL A 19 7.98 2.21 14.60
CA VAL A 19 6.61 2.19 14.05
C VAL A 19 5.85 3.47 14.41
N GLU A 20 5.99 3.92 15.66
CA GLU A 20 5.18 5.01 16.22
C GLU A 20 5.87 6.38 16.21
N SER A 21 7.13 6.49 15.79
CA SER A 21 7.89 7.75 15.93
C SER A 21 8.99 7.97 14.88
N GLY A 22 9.37 9.24 14.72
CA GLY A 22 10.34 9.67 13.72
C GLY A 22 9.83 9.58 12.28
N GLY A 23 10.73 9.81 11.33
CA GLY A 23 10.46 9.70 9.89
C GLY A 23 9.44 10.73 9.37
N THR A 24 8.78 10.38 8.27
CA THR A 24 7.76 11.21 7.61
C THR A 24 6.55 10.37 7.25
N LEU A 25 5.35 10.92 7.46
CA LEU A 25 4.08 10.34 7.03
C LEU A 25 3.71 10.88 5.64
N HIS A 26 3.42 9.97 4.72
CA HIS A 26 2.94 10.27 3.37
C HIS A 26 1.50 9.82 3.23
N ALA A 27 0.62 10.71 2.78
CA ALA A 27 -0.75 10.36 2.44
C ALA A 27 -0.78 9.54 1.14
N VAL A 28 -1.58 8.48 1.10
CA VAL A 28 -1.76 7.66 -0.11
C VAL A 28 -2.96 8.16 -0.90
N SER A 29 -2.76 8.46 -2.17
CA SER A 29 -3.83 8.87 -3.08
C SER A 29 -4.54 7.68 -3.73
N TYR A 30 -3.79 6.63 -4.07
CA TYR A 30 -4.34 5.36 -4.54
C TYR A 30 -3.33 4.21 -4.42
N TYR A 31 -3.83 2.99 -4.55
CA TYR A 31 -3.01 1.80 -4.71
C TYR A 31 -3.53 0.90 -5.83
N LEU A 32 -2.66 0.05 -6.37
CA LEU A 32 -2.96 -0.92 -7.41
C LEU A 32 -2.39 -2.28 -7.01
N ILE A 33 -3.27 -3.24 -6.73
CA ILE A 33 -2.90 -4.65 -6.49
C ILE A 33 -2.69 -5.35 -7.84
N HIS A 34 -1.76 -6.29 -7.89
CA HIS A 34 -1.56 -7.12 -9.08
C HIS A 34 -2.88 -7.80 -9.52
N PRO A 35 -3.27 -7.74 -10.81
CA PRO A 35 -4.58 -8.23 -11.27
C PRO A 35 -4.79 -9.73 -11.12
N HIS A 36 -3.71 -10.49 -10.96
CA HIS A 36 -3.73 -11.94 -10.73
C HIS A 36 -3.42 -12.34 -9.28
N TYR A 37 -3.40 -11.39 -8.35
CA TYR A 37 -3.19 -11.71 -6.94
C TYR A 37 -4.18 -12.79 -6.48
N ASN A 38 -3.66 -13.81 -5.80
CA ASN A 38 -4.43 -14.91 -5.24
C ASN A 38 -4.17 -15.00 -3.74
N ASP A 39 -5.22 -14.81 -2.93
CA ASP A 39 -5.15 -14.80 -1.47
C ASP A 39 -4.84 -16.18 -0.86
N LYS A 40 -5.21 -17.26 -1.56
CA LYS A 40 -4.99 -18.64 -1.11
C LYS A 40 -3.57 -19.12 -1.41
N SER A 41 -3.08 -18.91 -2.64
CA SER A 41 -1.74 -19.37 -3.04
C SER A 41 -0.64 -18.37 -2.72
N ARG A 42 -0.99 -17.10 -2.42
CA ARG A 42 -0.05 -15.97 -2.34
C ARG A 42 0.65 -15.67 -3.67
N ASP A 43 0.13 -16.18 -4.80
CA ASP A 43 0.69 -15.83 -6.10
C ASP A 43 0.46 -14.36 -6.40
N PHE A 44 1.49 -13.73 -6.99
CA PHE A 44 1.50 -12.31 -7.34
C PHE A 44 1.21 -11.37 -6.16
N ASP A 45 1.75 -11.68 -4.98
CA ASP A 45 1.65 -10.86 -3.76
C ASP A 45 2.49 -9.57 -3.87
N ILE A 46 1.99 -8.62 -4.67
CA ILE A 46 2.60 -7.32 -4.91
C ILE A 46 1.56 -6.25 -5.22
N ALA A 47 1.84 -5.02 -4.80
CA ALA A 47 1.05 -3.83 -5.11
C ALA A 47 1.96 -2.61 -5.32
N VAL A 48 1.43 -1.60 -6.01
CA VAL A 48 2.05 -0.28 -6.15
C VAL A 48 1.18 0.75 -5.43
N VAL A 49 1.83 1.67 -4.70
CA VAL A 49 1.17 2.74 -3.94
C VAL A 49 1.65 4.10 -4.45
N LYS A 50 0.74 5.06 -4.59
CA LYS A 50 1.04 6.44 -4.97
C LYS A 50 0.46 7.45 -3.98
#